data_AF-A0A2V5W9Z0-F1
#
_entry.id   AF-A0A2V5W9Z0-F1
#
_cell.length_a   1.000
_cell.length_b   1.000
_cell.length_c   1.000
_cell.angle_alpha   90.00
_cell.angle_beta   90.00
_cell.angle_gamma   90.00
#
_symmetry.space_group_name_H-M   'P 1'
#
loop_
_entity.id
_entity.type
_entity.pdbx_description
1 polymer ?
#
loop_
_entity_poly.entity_id
_entity_poly.type
_entity_poly.pdbx_seq_one_letter_code
_entity_poly.pdbx_strand_id
1 'polypeptide(L)' 'MSGTDKPKGELVIQTIAMPKDTNPNGDIFGGWLTSQMDLGSGILAAKTAQARVVTIAMEGMS' A
#
# COMPACT_ATOMS: atom_id res chain seq x y z
N MET A 1 -15.74 9.30 -15.62
CA MET A 1 -15.57 8.53 -14.37
C MET A 1 -16.54 9.10 -13.36
N SER A 2 -17.63 8.38 -13.07
CA SER A 2 -18.60 8.79 -12.06
C SER A 2 -17.90 8.86 -10.70
N GLY A 3 -18.19 9.88 -9.90
CA GLY A 3 -17.51 10.19 -8.63
C GLY A 3 -17.73 9.19 -7.49
N THR A 4 -18.03 7.92 -7.79
CA THR A 4 -18.39 6.85 -6.83
C THR A 4 -17.21 6.00 -6.39
N ASP A 5 -16.09 5.99 -7.11
CA ASP A 5 -14.98 5.04 -6.90
C ASP A 5 -13.75 5.68 -6.24
N LYS A 6 -13.98 6.60 -5.30
CA LYS A 6 -12.86 7.12 -4.49
C LYS A 6 -12.62 6.20 -3.29
N PRO A 7 -11.36 5.83 -3.01
CA PRO A 7 -11.01 5.13 -1.78
C PRO A 7 -11.56 5.88 -0.56
N LYS A 8 -12.23 5.15 0.34
CA LYS A 8 -12.73 5.70 1.60
C LYS A 8 -11.68 5.47 2.70
N GLY A 9 -11.49 6.44 3.57
CA GLY A 9 -10.60 6.33 4.73
C GLY A 9 -9.59 7.48 4.82
N GLU A 10 -8.72 7.39 5.83
CA GLU A 10 -7.58 8.30 5.98
C GLU A 10 -6.47 7.90 5.00
N LEU A 11 -5.92 8.87 4.28
CA LEU A 11 -4.73 8.65 3.46
C LEU A 11 -3.53 8.38 4.38
N VAL A 12 -3.01 7.16 4.33
CA VAL A 12 -1.89 6.74 5.19
C VAL A 12 -0.52 7.01 4.58
N ILE A 13 -0.38 6.82 3.26
CA ILE A 13 0.85 7.11 2.49
C ILE A 13 0.51 7.61 1.10
N GLN A 14 1.41 8.40 0.52
CA GLN A 14 1.41 8.77 -0.89
C GLN A 14 2.86 8.79 -1.39
N THR A 15 3.12 8.11 -2.50
CA THR A 15 4.45 8.03 -3.10
C THR A 15 4.34 8.07 -4.62
N ILE A 16 5.44 8.43 -5.28
CA ILE A 16 5.55 8.49 -6.73
C ILE A 16 6.27 7.24 -7.20
N ALA A 17 5.63 6.47 -8.09
CA ALA A 17 6.28 5.36 -8.76
C ALA A 17 7.29 5.88 -9.79
N MET A 18 8.48 5.26 -9.83
CA MET A 18 9.58 5.64 -10.70
C MET A 18 9.87 4.55 -11.73
N PRO A 19 10.57 4.85 -12.84
CA PRO A 19 10.94 3.83 -13.83
C PRO A 19 11.74 2.64 -13.28
N LYS A 20 12.43 2.80 -12.15
CA LYS A 20 13.14 1.70 -11.46
C LYS A 20 12.23 0.73 -10.71
N ASP A 21 10.97 1.12 -10.47
CA ASP A 21 9.99 0.35 -9.72
C ASP A 21 9.17 -0.55 -10.66
N THR A 22 9.47 -0.54 -11.96
CA THR A 22 8.82 -1.39 -12.95
C THR A 22 9.46 -2.78 -13.00
N ASN A 23 8.67 -3.75 -13.46
CA ASN A 23 9.14 -5.08 -13.84
C ASN A 23 9.73 -5.04 -15.27
N PRO A 24 10.31 -6.16 -15.77
CA PRO A 24 10.86 -6.21 -17.14
C PRO A 24 9.86 -5.91 -18.27
N ASN A 25 8.55 -5.99 -18.02
CA ASN A 25 7.51 -5.65 -19.00
C ASN A 25 7.17 -4.15 -18.99
N GLY A 26 7.71 -3.38 -18.05
CA GLY A 26 7.44 -1.95 -17.90
C GLY A 26 6.25 -1.61 -16.99
N ASP A 27 5.54 -2.62 -16.45
CA ASP A 27 4.48 -2.40 -15.46
C ASP A 27 5.09 -2.19 -14.07
N ILE A 28 4.37 -1.53 -13.16
CA ILE A 28 4.80 -1.46 -11.76
C ILE A 28 4.97 -2.86 -11.20
N PHE A 29 6.13 -3.12 -10.60
CA PHE A 29 6.43 -4.40 -10.01
C PHE A 29 5.50 -4.67 -8.82
N GLY A 30 4.84 -5.84 -8.83
CA GLY A 30 3.91 -6.23 -7.78
C GLY A 30 4.53 -6.20 -6.38
N GLY A 31 5.77 -6.67 -6.22
CA GLY A 31 6.45 -6.63 -4.92
C GLY A 31 6.73 -5.22 -4.41
N TRP A 32 6.97 -4.25 -5.31
CA TRP A 32 7.09 -2.84 -4.92
C TRP A 32 5.75 -2.32 -4.41
N LEU A 33 4.66 -2.61 -5.11
CA LEU A 33 3.31 -2.21 -4.72
C LEU A 33 2.93 -2.80 -3.36
N THR A 34 3.13 -4.10 -3.17
CA THR A 34 2.88 -4.79 -1.89
C THR A 34 3.73 -4.21 -0.76
N SER A 35 4.98 -3.81 -1.03
CA SER A 35 5.83 -3.14 -0.04
C SER A 35 5.28 -1.78 0.40
N GLN A 36 4.71 -1.00 -0.54
CA GLN A 36 4.04 0.27 -0.17
C GLN A 36 2.77 -0.01 0.66
N MET A 37 1.98 -1.03 0.30
CA MET A 37 0.80 -1.42 1.07
C MET A 37 1.15 -1.84 2.50
N ASP A 38 2.21 -2.64 2.67
CA ASP A 38 2.70 -3.06 3.99
C ASP A 38 3.14 -1.85 4.84
N LEU A 39 3.95 -0.93 4.26
CA LEU A 39 4.36 0.31 4.94
C LEU A 39 3.16 1.16 5.39
N GLY A 40 2.16 1.35 4.52
CA GLY A 40 0.95 2.08 4.86
C GLY A 40 0.14 1.41 5.96
N SER A 41 0.02 0.07 5.92
CA SER A 41 -0.67 -0.69 6.94
C SER A 41 0.04 -0.65 8.30
N GLY A 42 1.37 -0.71 8.31
CA GLY A 42 2.19 -0.62 9.51
C GLY A 42 2.03 0.74 10.21
N ILE A 43 1.97 1.84 9.45
CA ILE A 43 1.71 3.18 9.99
C ILE A 43 0.33 3.23 10.67
N LEU A 44 -0.71 2.76 9.99
CA LEU A 44 -2.07 2.76 10.54
C LEU A 44 -2.17 1.85 11.77
N ALA A 45 -1.65 0.63 11.70
CA ALA A 45 -1.70 -0.35 12.78
C ALA A 45 -0.95 0.16 14.03
N ALA A 46 0.23 0.76 13.87
CA ALA A 46 0.96 1.36 14.99
C ALA A 46 0.20 2.54 15.62
N LYS A 47 -0.40 3.42 14.79
CA LYS A 47 -1.26 4.51 15.26
C LYS A 47 -2.47 3.98 16.04
N THR A 48 -3.13 2.94 15.55
CA THR A 48 -4.31 2.36 16.21
C THR A 48 -3.95 1.63 17.50
N ALA A 49 -2.89 0.82 17.49
CA ALA A 49 -2.49 -0.01 18.63
C ALA A 49 -1.73 0.75 19.72
N GLN A 50 -1.16 1.93 19.40
CA GLN A 50 -0.26 2.68 20.29
C GLN A 50 0.89 1.81 20.83
N ALA A 51 1.36 0.87 20.01
CA ALA A 51 2.34 -0.14 20.36
C ALA A 51 3.11 -0.61 19.12
N ARG A 52 4.16 -1.42 19.34
CA ARG A 52 4.87 -2.10 18.26
C ARG A 52 3.97 -3.15 17.63
N VAL A 53 3.93 -3.16 16.30
CA VAL A 53 3.14 -4.11 15.49
C VAL A 53 4.03 -4.85 14.51
N VAL A 54 3.57 -6.02 14.06
CA VAL A 54 4.19 -6.82 13.01
C VAL A 54 3.12 -7.37 12.07
N THR A 55 3.43 -7.45 10.77
CA THR A 55 2.52 -8.03 9.77
C THR A 55 2.57 -9.56 9.88
N ILE A 56 1.43 -10.20 10.16
CA ILE A 56 1.32 -11.66 10.30
C ILE A 56 0.95 -12.32 8.96
N ALA A 57 0.03 -11.69 8.22
CA ALA A 57 -0.48 -12.21 6.97
C ALA A 57 -0.98 -11.07 6.09
N MET A 58 -0.98 -11.32 4.79
CA MET A 58 -1.69 -10.53 3.79
C MET A 58 -2.62 -11.48 3.04
N GLU A 59 -3.88 -11.09 2.89
CA GLU A 59 -4.86 -11.82 2.09
C GLU A 59 -5.07 -11.11 0.74
N GLY A 60 -5.46 -11.87 -0.28
CA GLY A 60 -5.39 -11.48 -1.69
C GLY A 60 -6.01 -10.12 -2.02
N MET A 61 -5.52 -9.53 -3.11
CA MET A 61 -6.05 -8.28 -3.68
C MET A 61 -7.14 -8.66 -4.70
N SER A 62 -8.37 -8.21 -4.47
CA SER A 62 -9.52 -8.42 -5.36
C SER A 62 -9.79 -7.22 -6.26
#